data_AF-A0A316NZC5-F1
#
_entry.id   AF-A0A316NZC5-F1
#
_cell.length_a   1.000
_cell.length_b   1.000
_cell.length_c   1.000
_cell.angle_alpha   90.00
_cell.angle_beta   90.00
_cell.angle_gamma   90.00
#
_symmetry.space_group_name_H-M   'P 1'
#
loop_
_entity.id
_entity.type
_entity.pdbx_description
1 polymer ?
#
loop_
_entity_poly.entity_id
_entity_poly.type
_entity_poly.pdbx_seq_one_letter_code
_entity_poly.pdbx_strand_id
1 'polypeptide(L)'
;MVNKIKFDCNYPKLCNQAHAKLVWIDEIRDCDFILKYPHLKALFEYDTKRPDGKFYNIKRGDYLLLLFVGDKGIMFSTVRRDNPSNRSKYINKIGKLFDVEVKSDNI
;
A
#
# COMPACT_ATOMS: atom_id res chain seq x y z
N MET A 1 3.15 -21.34 0.01
CA MET A 1 2.10 -20.39 -0.41
C MET A 1 2.76 -19.12 -0.92
N VAL A 2 2.33 -18.64 -2.08
CA VAL A 2 2.81 -17.38 -2.66
C VAL A 2 2.11 -16.22 -1.95
N ASN A 3 2.87 -15.25 -1.42
CA ASN A 3 2.26 -14.06 -0.82
C ASN A 3 1.75 -13.15 -1.94
N LYS A 4 0.61 -12.49 -1.74
CA LYS A 4 -0.02 -11.64 -2.76
C LYS A 4 -0.38 -10.29 -2.19
N ILE A 5 -0.13 -9.23 -2.94
CA ILE A 5 -0.58 -7.87 -2.65
C ILE A 5 -1.51 -7.41 -3.76
N LYS A 6 -2.77 -7.13 -3.41
CA LYS A 6 -3.83 -6.84 -4.36
C LYS A 6 -4.14 -5.36 -4.47
N PHE A 7 -4.22 -4.86 -5.68
CA PHE A 7 -4.63 -3.51 -6.02
C PHE A 7 -5.88 -3.56 -6.89
N ASP A 8 -6.79 -2.62 -6.67
CA ASP A 8 -8.03 -2.49 -7.44
C ASP A 8 -7.84 -1.78 -8.79
N CYS A 9 -6.71 -1.11 -9.00
CA CYS A 9 -6.29 -0.56 -10.28
C CYS A 9 -4.77 -0.44 -10.35
N ASN A 10 -4.25 -0.09 -11.53
CA ASN A 10 -2.82 0.07 -11.75
C ASN A 10 -2.34 1.45 -11.31
N TYR A 11 -2.19 1.65 -9.99
CA TYR A 11 -1.71 2.93 -9.45
C TYR A 11 -0.35 3.31 -10.07
N PRO A 12 -0.10 4.58 -10.45
CA PRO A 12 1.16 5.00 -11.06
C PRO A 12 2.40 4.62 -10.24
N LYS A 13 2.29 4.64 -8.91
CA LYS A 13 3.36 4.23 -7.97
C LYS A 13 3.83 2.78 -8.18
N LEU A 14 2.99 1.92 -8.76
CA LEU A 14 3.30 0.52 -8.98
C LEU A 14 4.18 0.32 -10.21
N CYS A 15 4.28 1.28 -11.14
CA CYS A 15 5.16 1.19 -12.31
C CYS A 15 5.12 -0.17 -13.06
N ASN A 16 3.97 -0.85 -13.11
CA ASN A 16 3.80 -2.20 -13.68
C ASN A 16 4.78 -3.25 -13.13
N GLN A 17 5.08 -3.16 -11.83
CA GLN A 17 5.81 -4.13 -11.02
C GLN A 17 5.06 -5.48 -10.98
N ALA A 18 5.73 -6.61 -11.23
CA ALA A 18 5.10 -7.94 -11.12
C ALA A 18 5.30 -8.56 -9.73
N HIS A 19 6.46 -8.32 -9.14
CA HIS A 19 6.81 -8.76 -7.79
C HIS A 19 7.37 -7.63 -6.95
N ALA A 20 7.24 -7.77 -5.63
CA ALA A 20 7.79 -6.81 -4.68
C ALA A 20 8.17 -7.48 -3.34
N LYS A 21 9.29 -7.05 -2.77
CA LYS A 21 9.75 -7.49 -1.45
C LYS A 21 9.26 -6.51 -0.39
N LEU A 22 8.57 -7.01 0.64
CA LEU A 22 8.19 -6.18 1.78
C LEU A 22 9.45 -5.87 2.62
N VAL A 23 9.79 -4.60 2.80
CA VAL A 23 11.02 -4.20 3.50
C VAL A 23 10.75 -3.53 4.84
N TRP A 24 9.58 -2.93 5.02
CA TRP A 24 9.22 -2.25 6.26
C TRP A 24 7.71 -2.20 6.47
N ILE A 25 7.29 -2.14 7.73
CA ILE A 25 5.90 -1.97 8.15
C ILE A 25 5.90 -0.92 9.26
N ASP A 26 5.00 0.04 9.17
CA ASP A 26 4.71 0.99 10.24
C ASP A 26 3.25 0.90 10.66
N GLU A 27 2.97 1.09 11.95
CA GLU A 27 1.63 1.02 12.54
C GLU A 27 1.11 2.42 12.83
N ILE A 28 0.04 2.83 12.13
CA ILE A 28 -0.58 4.15 12.25
C ILE A 28 -1.84 4.03 13.10
N ARG A 29 -1.88 4.71 14.25
CA ARG A 29 -2.94 4.61 15.27
C ARG A 29 -3.80 5.88 15.38
N ASP A 30 -5.09 5.68 15.67
CA ASP A 30 -6.10 6.66 16.08
C ASP A 30 -6.10 7.95 15.26
N CYS A 31 -6.54 7.82 14.00
CA CYS A 31 -6.38 8.88 13.01
C CYS A 31 -7.21 10.16 13.25
N ASP A 32 -6.66 11.08 14.04
CA ASP A 32 -6.66 12.55 13.76
C ASP A 32 -5.44 12.95 12.89
N PHE A 33 -4.88 11.96 12.18
CA PHE A 33 -3.56 11.97 11.57
C PHE A 33 -3.40 12.91 10.38
N ILE A 34 -4.45 13.09 9.57
CA ILE A 34 -4.43 14.01 8.41
C ILE A 34 -4.28 15.47 8.88
N LEU A 35 -4.79 15.80 10.08
CA LEU A 35 -4.67 17.13 10.67
C LEU A 35 -3.33 17.32 11.40
N LYS A 36 -2.81 16.26 12.03
CA LYS A 36 -1.61 16.34 12.88
C LYS A 36 -0.29 16.25 12.11
N TYR A 37 -0.28 15.61 10.93
CA TYR A 37 0.94 15.34 10.17
C TYR A 37 0.78 15.63 8.67
N PRO A 38 0.89 16.90 8.25
CA PRO A 38 0.70 17.29 6.84
C PRO A 38 1.68 16.60 5.87
N HIS A 39 2.85 16.17 6.33
CA HIS A 39 3.79 15.40 5.51
C HIS A 39 3.27 14.00 5.16
N LEU A 40 2.36 13.43 5.96
CA LEU A 40 1.74 12.13 5.70
C LEU A 40 0.57 12.26 4.71
N LYS A 41 -0.01 13.46 4.57
CA LYS A 41 -0.97 13.76 3.51
C LYS A 41 -0.37 13.53 2.12
N ALA A 42 0.85 14.01 1.87
CA ALA A 42 1.55 13.81 0.60
C ALA A 42 1.82 12.31 0.32
N LEU A 43 2.18 11.55 1.37
CA LEU A 43 2.34 10.10 1.26
C LEU A 43 1.03 9.42 0.88
N PHE A 44 -0.11 9.83 1.46
CA PHE A 44 -1.42 9.25 1.12
C PHE A 44 -1.89 9.63 -0.27
N GLU A 45 -1.69 10.87 -0.69
CA GLU A 45 -1.97 11.28 -2.07
C GLU A 45 -1.13 10.45 -3.04
N TYR A 46 0.17 10.28 -2.78
CA TYR A 46 1.01 9.37 -3.55
C TYR A 46 0.49 7.93 -3.53
N ASP A 47 0.06 7.43 -2.37
CA ASP A 47 -0.40 6.05 -2.19
C ASP A 47 -1.72 5.78 -2.92
N THR A 48 -2.63 6.75 -2.96
CA THR A 48 -4.02 6.55 -3.44
C THR A 48 -4.30 7.22 -4.78
N LYS A 49 -3.33 7.94 -5.37
CA LYS A 49 -3.46 8.55 -6.70
C LYS A 49 -3.64 7.50 -7.78
N ARG A 50 -4.79 7.54 -8.43
CA ARG A 50 -5.18 6.67 -9.55
C ARG A 50 -4.65 7.23 -10.88
N PRO A 51 -4.71 6.44 -11.97
CA PRO A 51 -4.28 6.90 -13.30
C PRO A 51 -5.01 8.15 -13.82
N ASP A 52 -6.27 8.34 -13.44
CA ASP A 52 -7.07 9.53 -13.79
C ASP A 52 -6.69 10.80 -13.01
N GLY A 53 -5.66 10.71 -12.15
CA GLY A 53 -5.19 11.80 -11.30
C GLY A 53 -6.01 12.00 -10.03
N LYS A 54 -7.14 11.32 -9.86
CA LYS A 54 -7.93 11.39 -8.62
C LYS A 54 -7.27 10.54 -7.54
N PHE A 55 -7.46 10.93 -6.30
CA PHE A 55 -7.06 10.17 -5.13
C PHE A 55 -8.23 10.14 -4.15
N TYR A 56 -8.31 9.10 -3.32
CA TYR A 56 -9.36 9.00 -2.31
C TYR A 56 -8.83 9.37 -0.93
N ASN A 57 -9.72 9.98 -0.15
CA ASN A 57 -9.43 10.31 1.24
C ASN A 57 -9.47 9.06 2.11
N ILE A 58 -8.44 8.91 2.94
CA ILE A 58 -8.38 7.86 3.94
C ILE A 58 -9.30 8.24 5.11
N LYS A 59 -10.18 7.31 5.50
CA LYS A 59 -11.10 7.50 6.62
C LYS A 59 -10.38 7.34 7.96
N ARG A 60 -10.90 7.92 9.04
CA ARG A 60 -10.37 7.71 10.41
C ARG A 60 -10.31 6.22 10.79
N GLY A 61 -9.34 5.86 11.64
CA GLY A 61 -9.10 4.53 12.24
C GLY A 61 -7.65 4.07 12.07
N ASP A 62 -7.37 2.80 12.35
CA ASP A 62 -6.00 2.29 12.38
C ASP A 62 -5.57 1.67 11.04
N TYR A 63 -4.27 1.80 10.74
CA TYR A 63 -3.68 1.38 9.47
C TYR A 63 -2.28 0.78 9.64
N LEU A 64 -1.92 -0.06 8.66
CA LEU A 64 -0.57 -0.51 8.39
C LEU A 64 -0.06 0.23 7.15
N LEU A 65 1.08 0.91 7.28
CA LEU A 65 1.85 1.42 6.15
C LEU A 65 2.88 0.37 5.76
N LEU A 66 2.75 -0.18 4.57
CA LEU A 66 3.65 -1.20 4.05
C LEU A 66 4.57 -0.57 3.01
N LEU A 67 5.88 -0.79 3.14
CA LEU A 67 6.89 -0.31 2.18
C LEU A 67 7.51 -1.49 1.45
N PHE A 68 7.49 -1.42 0.12
CA PHE A 68 7.97 -2.46 -0.76
C PHE A 68 9.10 -1.95 -1.65
N VAL A 69 10.07 -2.82 -1.94
CA VAL A 69 11.00 -2.67 -3.05
C VAL A 69 10.55 -3.59 -4.17
N GLY A 70 10.26 -3.01 -5.32
CA GLY A 70 9.82 -3.73 -6.48
C GLY A 70 10.94 -4.43 -7.27
N ASP A 71 10.59 -5.45 -8.07
CA ASP A 71 11.43 -6.10 -9.09
C ASP A 71 12.08 -5.17 -10.13
N LYS A 72 11.62 -3.93 -10.35
CA LYS A 72 12.29 -2.93 -11.20
C LYS A 72 13.20 -1.99 -10.39
N GLY A 73 13.44 -2.28 -9.12
CA GLY A 73 14.18 -1.42 -8.20
C GLY A 73 13.40 -0.18 -7.75
N ILE A 74 12.10 -0.10 -8.04
CA ILE A 74 11.25 1.04 -7.70
C ILE A 74 10.54 0.74 -6.37
N MET A 75 10.67 1.65 -5.40
CA MET A 75 9.95 1.55 -4.15
C MET A 75 8.51 2.03 -4.31
N PHE A 76 7.60 1.38 -3.58
CA PHE A 76 6.23 1.87 -3.43
C PHE A 76 5.68 1.54 -2.05
N SER A 77 4.71 2.34 -1.61
CA SER A 77 3.96 2.10 -0.39
C SER A 77 2.59 1.46 -0.69
N THR A 78 1.96 0.88 0.32
CA THR A 78 0.51 0.72 0.36
C THR A 78 0.00 0.90 1.78
N VAL A 79 -1.13 1.58 1.93
CA VAL A 79 -1.82 1.72 3.21
C VAL A 79 -2.97 0.72 3.29
N ARG A 80 -3.03 -0.06 4.38
CA ARG A 80 -4.07 -1.08 4.61
C ARG A 80 -4.69 -0.87 5.98
N ARG A 81 -6.00 -1.07 6.10
CA ARG A 81 -6.66 -1.07 7.42
C ARG A 81 -5.98 -2.07 8.35
N ASP A 82 -5.69 -1.66 9.57
CA ASP A 82 -5.20 -2.58 10.57
C ASP A 82 -6.38 -3.43 11.09
N ASN A 83 -6.47 -4.65 10.56
CA ASN A 83 -7.49 -5.62 10.93
C ASN A 83 -6.87 -7.03 10.92
N PRO A 84 -7.52 -8.04 11.54
CA PRO A 84 -6.94 -9.37 11.67
C PRO A 84 -6.51 -10.00 10.34
N SER A 85 -7.28 -9.78 9.26
CA SER A 85 -6.95 -10.30 7.93
C SER A 85 -5.65 -9.69 7.37
N ASN A 86 -5.50 -8.38 7.45
CA ASN A 86 -4.30 -7.70 6.96
C ASN A 86 -3.08 -7.97 7.86
N ARG A 87 -3.24 -8.00 9.19
CA ARG A 87 -2.15 -8.35 10.10
C ARG A 87 -1.60 -9.73 9.80
N SER A 88 -2.47 -10.74 9.68
CA SER A 88 -2.07 -12.11 9.34
C SER A 88 -1.31 -12.18 7.99
N LYS A 89 -1.69 -11.34 7.02
CA LYS A 89 -1.04 -11.28 5.70
C LYS A 89 0.34 -10.63 5.73
N TYR A 90 0.58 -9.64 6.57
CA TYR A 90 1.76 -8.77 6.41
C TYR A 90 2.71 -8.74 7.61
N ILE A 91 2.22 -8.79 8.85
CA ILE A 91 2.99 -8.34 10.03
C ILE A 91 4.32 -9.11 10.24
N ASN A 92 4.34 -10.41 9.90
CA ASN A 92 5.52 -11.28 10.02
C ASN A 92 6.13 -11.62 8.65
N LYS A 93 5.93 -10.77 7.64
CA LYS A 93 6.36 -11.02 6.25
C LYS A 93 7.43 -10.06 5.74
N ILE A 94 8.03 -9.25 6.61
CA ILE A 94 9.22 -8.46 6.25
C ILE A 94 10.28 -9.41 5.66
N GLY A 95 10.88 -8.99 4.55
CA GLY A 95 11.85 -9.76 3.78
C GLY A 95 11.25 -10.77 2.80
N LYS A 96 9.92 -10.97 2.78
CA LYS A 96 9.27 -11.91 1.86
C LYS A 96 8.86 -11.24 0.55
N LEU A 97 8.89 -12.01 -0.54
CA LEU A 97 8.42 -11.60 -1.85
C LEU A 97 6.89 -11.78 -1.96
N PHE A 98 6.25 -10.84 -2.65
CA PHE A 98 4.82 -10.81 -2.96
C PHE A 98 4.62 -10.65 -4.46
N ASP A 99 3.62 -11.36 -5.00
CA ASP A 99 3.09 -11.08 -6.32
C ASP A 99 2.18 -9.84 -6.25
N VAL A 100 2.41 -8.92 -7.17
CA VAL A 100 1.60 -7.71 -7.33
C VAL A 100 0.44 -8.05 -8.27
N GLU A 101 -0.75 -8.16 -7.71
CA GLU A 101 -1.97 -8.42 -8.46
C GLU A 101 -2.76 -7.14 -8.61
N VAL A 102 -2.86 -6.64 -9.84
CA VAL A 102 -3.78 -5.56 -10.17
C VAL A 102 -5.05 -6.19 -10.74
N LYS A 103 -6.23 -5.77 -10.27
CA LYS A 103 -7.47 -6.15 -10.94
C LYS A 103 -7.39 -5.71 -12.39
N SER A 104 -7.48 -6.66 -13.31
CA SER A 104 -7.76 -6.36 -14.71
C SER A 104 -9.11 -5.65 -14.75
N ASP A 105 -9.14 -4.42 -15.23
CA ASP A 105 -10.41 -3.82 -15.61
C ASP A 105 -11.00 -4.74 -16.68
N ASN A 106 -12.14 -5.37 -16.39
CA ASN A 106 -12.92 -6.02 -17.42
C ASN A 106 -13.33 -4.91 -18.39
N ILE A 107 -12.60 -4.79 -19.50
CA ILE A 107 -13.03 -4.04 -20.68
C ILE A 107 -14.28 -4.73 -21.24
#